data_AF-A0AA89BZB4-F1
#
_entry.id   AF-A0AA89BZB4-F1
#
_cell.length_a   1.000
_cell.length_b   1.000
_cell.length_c   1.000
_cell.angle_alpha   90.00
_cell.angle_beta   90.00
_cell.angle_gamma   90.00
#
_symmetry.space_group_name_H-M   'P 1'
#
loop_
_entity.id
_entity.type
_entity.pdbx_description
1 polymer ?
#
loop_
_entity_poly.entity_id
_entity_poly.type
_entity_poly.pdbx_seq_one_letter_code
_entity_poly.pdbx_strand_id
1 'polypeptide(L)'
;MYFSFIRPILEYGDIIFDNCPNYCCEKLESVNIEAARIVTGATKLLAMVQTNTIIRAIKEHHPNVEFQIVSMDTIGDKVMDRAITKIGETSVFTRELEVALLEKEVDMVVHSFKDLPAKLPDGLVVGCVYTRDSPYDVIAMHSKYQGKTLQDLPPNSVIGTSSLRRMAQIARTYPHLKFENIRGNLNTRFQKLDEGDKYSALILAEAGLVRMGWENRISEKLHSDVCMYAVCQGAIGVECLEGDANTLRLLSCIHDPKSALECIAERSFFKQLDVGYKVPVSVHTEVTKDKIQLSGGVFSIDGTESKIETITKNLSDTNDNDKVMSDNDKVMSDNDKVMSDNDKVMSDNDKFDESLTRREYLGISPPPGVTQNALSIAENVGIELAAIIVNDEKGEELLSIAKSQTEAVSQAAKQRKAIRGNIIAV
;
A
#
# COMPACT_ATOMS: atom_id res chain seq x y z
N MET A 1 2.79 -25.61 19.91
CA MET A 1 1.48 -25.86 19.26
C MET A 1 1.12 -24.60 18.49
N TYR A 2 1.61 -24.48 17.26
CA TYR A 2 1.23 -23.40 16.35
C TYR A 2 0.00 -23.88 15.58
N PHE A 3 -1.15 -23.26 15.83
CA PHE A 3 -2.37 -23.53 15.08
C PHE A 3 -2.17 -23.05 13.64
N SER A 4 -2.31 -23.99 12.72
CA SER A 4 -2.48 -23.77 11.29
C SER A 4 -3.79 -22.99 11.07
N PHE A 5 -3.69 -21.68 10.84
CA PHE A 5 -4.81 -20.93 10.29
C PHE A 5 -4.75 -21.04 8.77
N ILE A 6 -5.29 -22.15 8.28
CA ILE A 6 -5.73 -22.30 6.89
C ILE A 6 -6.78 -21.21 6.66
N ARG A 7 -6.47 -20.20 5.85
CA ARG A 7 -7.50 -19.37 5.23
C ARG A 7 -7.72 -19.91 3.82
N PRO A 8 -8.87 -20.54 3.53
CA PRO A 8 -9.23 -20.85 2.16
C PRO A 8 -9.24 -19.55 1.36
N ILE A 9 -8.65 -19.57 0.17
CA ILE A 9 -9.03 -18.65 -0.90
C ILE A 9 -10.55 -18.85 -1.04
N LEU A 10 -11.33 -17.88 -0.54
CA LEU A 10 -12.78 -17.94 -0.62
C LEU A 10 -13.18 -18.01 -2.10
N GLU A 11 -14.00 -19.00 -2.42
CA GLU A 11 -14.69 -19.14 -3.71
C GLU A 11 -15.51 -17.88 -3.99
N TYR A 12 -14.91 -16.91 -4.69
CA TYR A 12 -15.63 -15.82 -5.32
C TYR A 12 -16.00 -16.26 -6.74
N GLY A 13 -17.08 -17.05 -6.83
CA GLY A 13 -17.62 -17.53 -8.10
C GLY A 13 -17.95 -16.39 -9.08
N ASP A 14 -17.49 -16.57 -10.31
CA ASP A 14 -17.97 -16.14 -11.63
C ASP A 14 -18.63 -14.75 -11.71
N ILE A 15 -17.89 -13.69 -12.09
CA ILE A 15 -18.33 -12.51 -12.90
C ILE A 15 -17.29 -11.35 -12.87
N ILE A 16 -16.27 -11.32 -11.98
CA ILE A 16 -15.05 -10.49 -12.21
C ILE A 16 -14.01 -11.24 -13.04
N PHE A 17 -13.92 -12.54 -12.76
CA PHE A 17 -13.02 -13.45 -13.45
C PHE A 17 -13.63 -13.78 -14.80
N ASP A 18 -12.88 -13.63 -15.89
CA ASP A 18 -13.17 -14.41 -17.08
C ASP A 18 -13.34 -15.86 -16.62
N ASN A 19 -14.40 -16.52 -17.08
CA ASN A 19 -14.54 -17.98 -17.00
C ASN A 19 -13.35 -18.59 -17.76
N CYS A 20 -12.19 -18.63 -17.11
CA CYS A 20 -11.08 -19.43 -17.52
C CYS A 20 -10.91 -20.50 -16.45
N PRO A 21 -11.52 -21.67 -16.65
CA PRO A 21 -11.30 -22.85 -15.80
C PRO A 21 -9.82 -23.28 -15.73
N ASN A 22 -8.92 -22.60 -16.45
CA ASN A 22 -7.61 -23.09 -16.82
C ASN A 22 -6.41 -22.22 -16.40
N TYR A 23 -6.57 -20.96 -15.97
CA TYR A 23 -5.40 -20.17 -15.52
C TYR A 23 -4.88 -20.52 -14.13
N CYS A 24 -5.61 -21.35 -13.37
CA CYS A 24 -5.15 -21.84 -12.07
C CYS A 24 -4.37 -23.18 -12.14
N CYS A 25 -4.34 -23.87 -13.30
CA CYS A 25 -3.64 -25.17 -13.38
C CYS A 25 -3.45 -25.78 -14.79
N GLU A 26 -3.61 -25.05 -15.90
CA GLU A 26 -3.02 -25.56 -17.14
C GLU A 26 -1.50 -25.48 -17.05
N LYS A 27 -0.84 -26.56 -17.48
CA LYS A 27 0.61 -26.80 -17.40
C LYS A 27 1.41 -25.64 -18.00
N LEU A 28 1.55 -24.56 -17.25
CA LEU A 28 2.58 -23.56 -17.48
C LEU A 28 3.90 -24.32 -17.34
N GLU A 29 4.64 -24.42 -18.44
CA GLU A 29 5.95 -25.08 -18.49
C GLU A 29 6.74 -24.75 -17.23
N SER A 30 7.30 -25.79 -16.60
CA SER A 30 7.98 -25.74 -15.30
C SER A 30 8.80 -24.47 -15.18
N VAL A 31 8.40 -23.60 -14.25
CA VAL A 31 9.18 -22.43 -13.86
C VAL A 31 10.57 -22.92 -13.46
N ASN A 32 11.57 -22.66 -14.31
CA ASN A 32 12.95 -23.09 -14.07
C ASN A 32 13.68 -22.05 -13.20
N ILE A 33 13.04 -21.62 -12.12
CA ILE A 33 13.64 -20.76 -11.10
C ILE A 33 14.11 -21.71 -9.99
N GLU A 34 15.40 -22.01 -9.98
CA GLU A 34 16.00 -22.86 -8.94
C GLU A 34 16.20 -22.08 -7.63
N ALA A 35 16.36 -20.76 -7.70
CA ALA A 35 16.54 -19.90 -6.54
C ALA A 35 16.01 -18.48 -6.77
N ALA A 36 15.49 -17.86 -5.72
CA ALA A 36 15.09 -16.46 -5.65
C ALA A 36 15.75 -15.77 -4.44
N ARG A 37 16.19 -14.52 -4.62
CA ARG A 37 16.83 -13.67 -3.61
C ARG A 37 15.85 -12.57 -3.23
N ILE A 38 15.60 -12.45 -1.93
CA ILE A 38 14.63 -11.50 -1.38
C ILE A 38 15.32 -10.56 -0.39
N VAL A 39 15.12 -9.26 -0.52
CA VAL A 39 15.52 -8.30 0.54
C VAL A 39 14.39 -8.09 1.52
N THR A 40 14.77 -8.08 2.79
CA THR A 40 13.97 -7.55 3.90
C THR A 40 14.48 -6.15 4.22
N GLY A 41 13.60 -5.15 4.16
CA GLY A 41 13.93 -3.71 4.32
C GLY A 41 14.48 -3.28 5.69
N ALA A 42 14.67 -4.23 6.60
CA ALA A 42 15.34 -4.08 7.87
C ALA A 42 15.59 -5.46 8.49
N THR A 43 16.59 -5.57 9.37
CA THR A 43 16.70 -6.70 10.35
C THR A 43 15.56 -6.70 11.39
N LYS A 44 14.62 -5.75 11.30
CA LYS A 44 13.50 -5.60 12.23
C LYS A 44 12.49 -6.74 12.09
N LEU A 45 12.02 -7.22 13.25
CA LEU A 45 11.15 -8.38 13.37
C LEU A 45 9.90 -8.34 12.46
N LEU A 46 9.21 -7.20 12.33
CA LEU A 46 8.01 -7.11 11.48
C LEU A 46 8.33 -7.25 9.98
N ALA A 47 9.44 -6.70 9.49
CA ALA A 47 9.86 -6.82 8.09
C ALA A 47 10.24 -8.27 7.76
N MET A 48 10.95 -8.94 8.70
CA MET A 48 11.25 -10.37 8.61
C MET A 48 9.98 -11.23 8.61
N VAL A 49 9.00 -10.93 9.46
CA VAL A 49 7.72 -11.66 9.49
C VAL A 49 7.01 -11.52 8.15
N GLN A 50 6.93 -10.31 7.60
CA GLN A 50 6.29 -10.07 6.29
C GLN A 50 7.01 -10.82 5.16
N THR A 51 8.35 -10.76 5.15
CA THR A 51 9.18 -11.50 4.19
C THR A 51 8.92 -13.00 4.26
N ASN A 52 8.90 -13.57 5.46
CA ASN A 52 8.62 -15.00 5.67
C ASN A 52 7.18 -15.37 5.30
N THR A 53 6.20 -14.47 5.49
CA THR A 53 4.82 -14.69 5.02
C THR A 53 4.78 -14.84 3.50
N ILE A 54 5.46 -13.97 2.76
CA ILE A 54 5.54 -14.05 1.30
C ILE A 54 6.26 -15.32 0.85
N ILE A 55 7.41 -15.64 1.44
CA ILE A 55 8.14 -16.89 1.13
C ILE A 55 7.25 -18.11 1.34
N ARG A 56 6.53 -18.18 2.47
CA ARG A 56 5.63 -19.30 2.76
C ARG A 56 4.54 -19.42 1.71
N ALA A 57 3.87 -18.30 1.40
CA ALA A 57 2.80 -18.28 0.41
C ALA A 57 3.29 -18.75 -0.97
N ILE A 58 4.47 -18.29 -1.40
CA ILE A 58 5.04 -18.75 -2.68
C ILE A 58 5.40 -20.24 -2.63
N LYS A 59 6.01 -20.73 -1.53
CA LYS A 59 6.37 -22.14 -1.37
C LYS A 59 5.18 -23.10 -1.36
N GLU A 60 3.98 -22.63 -1.03
CA GLU A 60 2.75 -23.44 -1.13
C GLU A 60 2.42 -23.79 -2.59
N HIS A 61 2.75 -22.92 -3.55
CA HIS A 61 2.58 -23.15 -4.99
C HIS A 61 3.85 -23.67 -5.69
N HIS A 62 5.02 -23.30 -5.16
CA HIS A 62 6.33 -23.59 -5.75
C HIS A 62 7.31 -24.16 -4.70
N PRO A 63 7.12 -25.41 -4.26
CA PRO A 63 7.85 -25.98 -3.12
C PRO A 63 9.36 -26.18 -3.37
N ASN A 64 9.77 -26.28 -4.63
CA ASN A 64 11.16 -26.51 -5.03
C ASN A 64 11.97 -25.23 -5.20
N VAL A 65 11.33 -24.04 -5.12
CA VAL A 65 12.05 -22.77 -5.23
C VAL A 65 12.77 -22.50 -3.91
N GLU A 66 14.09 -22.35 -3.99
CA GLU A 66 14.89 -21.94 -2.84
C GLU A 66 14.91 -20.43 -2.67
N PHE A 67 14.87 -19.97 -1.42
CA PHE A 67 14.85 -18.54 -1.11
C PHE A 67 16.05 -18.15 -0.27
N GLN A 68 16.79 -17.14 -0.73
CA GLN A 68 17.86 -16.50 0.03
C GLN A 68 17.39 -15.14 0.55
N ILE A 69 17.33 -14.98 1.88
CA ILE A 69 17.02 -13.68 2.49
C ILE A 69 18.31 -12.86 2.61
N VAL A 70 18.31 -11.68 1.99
CA VAL A 70 19.35 -10.68 2.12
C VAL A 70 18.86 -9.59 3.07
N SER A 71 19.51 -9.43 4.22
CA SER A 71 19.15 -8.38 5.19
C SER A 71 19.93 -7.10 4.89
N MET A 72 19.22 -5.98 4.76
CA MET A 72 19.83 -4.67 4.58
C MET A 72 19.27 -3.67 5.60
N ASP A 73 20.14 -2.80 6.12
CA ASP A 73 19.75 -1.69 6.99
C ASP A 73 19.64 -0.41 6.17
N THR A 74 18.43 0.17 6.13
CA THR A 74 18.14 1.43 5.43
C THR A 74 18.67 2.65 6.20
N ILE A 75 18.83 3.80 5.53
CA ILE A 75 19.23 5.04 6.23
C ILE A 75 18.20 5.42 7.30
N GLY A 76 16.91 5.20 7.04
CA GLY A 76 15.84 5.41 8.00
C GLY A 76 16.00 4.60 9.29
N ASP A 77 16.67 3.44 9.22
CA ASP A 77 16.95 2.59 10.37
C ASP A 77 18.19 3.03 11.14
N LYS A 78 19.21 3.51 10.43
CA LYS A 78 20.47 4.02 11.01
C LYS A 78 20.28 5.36 11.71
N VAL A 79 19.25 6.13 11.34
CA VAL A 79 18.98 7.48 11.85
C VAL A 79 17.74 7.49 12.77
N MET A 80 17.76 6.71 13.87
CA MET A 80 16.72 6.81 14.90
C MET A 80 16.84 8.08 15.77
N ASP A 81 18.05 8.66 15.88
CA ASP A 81 18.39 9.75 16.82
C ASP A 81 18.37 11.17 16.23
N ARG A 82 18.22 11.31 14.90
CA ARG A 82 18.06 12.64 14.28
C ARG A 82 16.65 12.74 13.74
N ALA A 83 15.98 13.84 14.07
CA ALA A 83 14.58 14.03 13.74
C ALA A 83 14.32 13.75 12.25
N ILE A 84 13.52 12.71 11.97
CA ILE A 84 12.96 12.38 10.64
C ILE A 84 12.25 13.60 10.02
N THR A 85 11.88 14.60 10.82
CA THR A 85 11.44 15.91 10.34
C THR A 85 12.46 16.64 9.46
N LYS A 86 13.75 16.22 9.43
CA LYS A 86 14.84 16.88 8.69
C LYS A 86 15.18 16.29 7.32
N ILE A 87 14.70 15.09 6.98
CA ILE A 87 14.94 14.50 5.65
C ILE A 87 13.58 14.47 4.95
N GLY A 88 13.44 15.31 3.94
CA GLY A 88 12.17 15.61 3.27
C GLY A 88 11.73 14.57 2.26
N GLU A 89 12.22 13.34 2.35
CA GLU A 89 12.00 12.33 1.32
C GLU A 89 11.49 11.05 1.96
N THR A 90 10.28 10.63 1.56
CA THR A 90 9.67 9.35 1.95
C THR A 90 10.52 8.16 1.47
N SER A 91 11.34 8.36 0.44
CA SER A 91 12.27 7.37 -0.12
C SER A 91 13.42 6.96 0.80
N VAL A 92 13.58 7.56 1.98
CA VAL A 92 14.69 7.24 2.91
C VAL A 92 14.59 5.82 3.51
N PHE A 93 13.41 5.19 3.45
CA PHE A 93 13.21 3.82 3.92
C PHE A 93 13.22 2.77 2.80
N THR A 94 13.22 3.20 1.53
CA THR A 94 13.10 2.29 0.38
C THR A 94 14.30 2.36 -0.55
N ARG A 95 14.99 3.50 -0.62
CA ARG A 95 16.07 3.77 -1.56
C ARG A 95 17.16 2.70 -1.61
N GLU A 96 17.68 2.24 -0.47
CA GLU A 96 18.73 1.22 -0.48
C GLU A 96 18.23 -0.12 -1.06
N LEU A 97 16.95 -0.42 -0.85
CA LEU A 97 16.31 -1.65 -1.32
C LEU A 97 16.01 -1.56 -2.83
N GLU A 98 15.52 -0.39 -3.26
CA GLU A 98 15.30 -0.05 -4.67
C GLU A 98 16.61 -0.12 -5.48
N VAL A 99 17.73 0.36 -4.93
CA VAL A 99 19.05 0.23 -5.55
C VAL A 99 19.44 -1.24 -5.72
N ALA A 100 19.23 -2.07 -4.69
CA ALA A 100 19.54 -3.49 -4.77
C ALA A 100 18.72 -4.24 -5.85
N LEU A 101 17.46 -3.82 -6.07
CA LEU A 101 16.65 -4.31 -7.19
C LEU A 101 17.22 -3.86 -8.54
N LEU A 102 17.47 -2.57 -8.71
CA LEU A 102 17.99 -1.99 -9.96
C LEU A 102 19.36 -2.57 -10.35
N GLU A 103 20.21 -2.84 -9.36
CA GLU A 103 21.53 -3.47 -9.54
C GLU A 103 21.46 -5.00 -9.65
N LYS A 104 20.25 -5.60 -9.58
CA LYS A 104 20.02 -7.04 -9.67
C LYS A 104 20.73 -7.84 -8.58
N GLU A 105 21.01 -7.22 -7.44
CA GLU A 105 21.55 -7.90 -6.26
C GLU A 105 20.51 -8.82 -5.62
N VAL A 106 19.24 -8.48 -5.81
CA VAL A 106 18.07 -9.25 -5.40
C VAL A 106 16.99 -9.23 -6.46
N ASP A 107 16.02 -10.14 -6.34
CA ASP A 107 14.97 -10.32 -7.34
C ASP A 107 13.66 -9.63 -6.88
N MET A 108 13.42 -9.55 -5.57
CA MET A 108 12.25 -8.87 -5.01
C MET A 108 12.49 -8.29 -3.59
N VAL A 109 11.67 -7.31 -3.19
CA VAL A 109 11.69 -6.68 -1.86
C VAL A 109 10.28 -6.67 -1.27
N VAL A 110 10.15 -6.99 0.01
CA VAL A 110 8.85 -7.05 0.70
C VAL A 110 8.64 -5.83 1.59
N HIS A 111 7.50 -5.14 1.39
CA HIS A 111 7.15 -3.91 2.11
C HIS A 111 5.79 -3.99 2.79
N SER A 112 5.66 -3.27 3.90
CA SER A 112 4.34 -2.78 4.32
C SER A 112 3.88 -1.76 3.28
N PHE A 113 2.78 -2.02 2.58
CA PHE A 113 2.52 -1.30 1.33
C PHE A 113 2.26 0.20 1.53
N LYS A 114 1.69 0.59 2.67
CA LYS A 114 1.51 2.00 3.05
C LYS A 114 2.82 2.81 3.14
N ASP A 115 3.96 2.14 3.25
CA ASP A 115 5.28 2.79 3.36
C ASP A 115 5.93 2.98 1.98
N LEU A 116 5.38 2.37 0.91
CA LEU A 116 5.84 2.59 -0.46
C LEU A 116 5.22 3.85 -1.07
N PRO A 117 6.01 4.66 -1.78
CA PRO A 117 5.47 5.84 -2.42
C PRO A 117 4.47 5.51 -3.53
N ALA A 118 3.51 6.41 -3.78
CA ALA A 118 2.56 6.28 -4.91
C ALA A 118 3.26 6.25 -6.29
N LYS A 119 4.39 6.94 -6.41
CA LYS A 119 5.28 6.90 -7.58
C LYS A 119 6.54 6.13 -7.20
N LEU A 120 6.79 5.00 -7.87
CA LEU A 120 8.01 4.23 -7.75
C LEU A 120 9.12 4.82 -8.65
N PRO A 121 10.40 4.49 -8.40
CA PRO A 121 11.47 4.73 -9.35
C PRO A 121 11.22 4.04 -10.70
N ASP A 122 11.73 4.63 -11.78
CA ASP A 122 11.61 4.04 -13.12
C ASP A 122 12.30 2.67 -13.16
N GLY A 123 11.66 1.68 -13.80
CA GLY A 123 12.16 0.30 -13.89
C GLY A 123 11.80 -0.59 -12.70
N LEU A 124 11.02 -0.11 -11.73
CA LEU A 124 10.51 -0.89 -10.60
C LEU A 124 8.99 -0.92 -10.58
N VAL A 125 8.43 -2.06 -10.15
CA VAL A 125 6.98 -2.28 -10.05
C VAL A 125 6.64 -3.06 -8.78
N VAL A 126 5.46 -2.81 -8.21
CA VAL A 126 4.83 -3.74 -7.27
C VAL A 126 4.27 -4.91 -8.09
N GLY A 127 5.04 -5.98 -8.19
CA GLY A 127 4.67 -7.19 -8.90
C GLY A 127 3.56 -8.00 -8.23
N CYS A 128 3.36 -7.80 -6.92
CA CYS A 128 2.28 -8.43 -6.17
C CYS A 128 1.79 -7.57 -5.01
N VAL A 129 0.47 -7.48 -4.89
CA VAL A 129 -0.23 -7.10 -3.66
C VAL A 129 -0.78 -8.39 -3.03
N TYR A 130 -0.21 -8.78 -1.90
CA TYR A 130 -0.65 -9.97 -1.17
C TYR A 130 -1.99 -9.73 -0.48
N THR A 131 -2.72 -10.81 -0.14
CA THR A 131 -4.00 -10.73 0.56
C THR A 131 -3.92 -9.82 1.79
N ARG A 132 -4.77 -8.79 1.80
CA ARG A 132 -4.73 -7.71 2.79
C ARG A 132 -5.18 -8.19 4.17
N ASP A 133 -4.35 -7.92 5.17
CA ASP A 133 -4.74 -8.05 6.58
C ASP A 133 -5.65 -6.89 6.99
N SER A 134 -6.22 -6.97 8.19
CA SER A 134 -7.09 -5.92 8.71
C SER A 134 -6.49 -4.51 8.55
N PRO A 135 -7.15 -3.59 7.82
CA PRO A 135 -6.61 -2.27 7.56
C PRO A 135 -6.84 -1.30 8.72
N TYR A 136 -7.64 -1.67 9.72
CA TYR A 136 -8.05 -0.79 10.81
C TYR A 136 -6.92 -0.44 11.77
N ASP A 137 -7.12 0.69 12.47
CA ASP A 137 -6.31 1.05 13.62
C ASP A 137 -6.90 0.45 14.89
N VAL A 138 -6.04 0.22 15.88
CA VAL A 138 -6.38 -0.36 17.18
C VAL A 138 -5.73 0.43 18.30
N ILE A 139 -6.34 0.34 19.48
CA ILE A 139 -5.83 0.86 20.73
C ILE A 139 -5.17 -0.25 21.53
N ALA A 140 -3.97 0.03 22.00
CA ALA A 140 -3.34 -0.75 23.05
C ALA A 140 -3.30 0.09 24.33
N MET A 141 -4.08 -0.31 25.32
CA MET A 141 -4.13 0.36 26.62
C MET A 141 -2.91 0.03 27.48
N HIS A 142 -2.46 0.99 28.28
CA HIS A 142 -1.59 0.69 29.41
C HIS A 142 -2.35 -0.24 30.37
N SER A 143 -1.62 -1.17 31.00
CA SER A 143 -2.16 -2.12 31.99
C SER A 143 -3.06 -1.51 33.08
N LYS A 144 -2.82 -0.26 33.50
CA LYS A 144 -3.66 0.46 34.48
C LYS A 144 -5.09 0.72 34.00
N TYR A 145 -5.33 0.66 32.70
CA TYR A 145 -6.64 0.85 32.06
C TYR A 145 -7.09 -0.41 31.33
N GLN A 146 -6.66 -1.59 31.78
CA GLN A 146 -7.11 -2.85 31.18
C GLN A 146 -8.64 -2.97 31.22
N GLY A 147 -9.25 -3.35 30.09
CA GLY A 147 -10.70 -3.46 29.94
C GLY A 147 -11.43 -2.13 29.74
N LYS A 148 -10.71 -1.02 29.57
CA LYS A 148 -11.27 0.29 29.23
C LYS A 148 -11.15 0.58 27.73
N THR A 149 -12.04 1.46 27.26
CA THR A 149 -12.01 2.07 25.92
C THR A 149 -11.47 3.49 25.98
N LEU A 150 -11.23 4.13 24.84
CA LEU A 150 -10.83 5.55 24.82
C LEU A 150 -11.82 6.46 25.55
N GLN A 151 -13.12 6.16 25.46
CA GLN A 151 -14.19 6.93 26.09
C GLN A 151 -14.11 6.90 27.62
N ASP A 152 -13.55 5.82 28.19
CA ASP A 152 -13.44 5.64 29.64
C ASP A 152 -12.22 6.34 30.25
N LEU A 153 -11.29 6.83 29.42
CA LEU A 153 -10.05 7.42 29.90
C LEU A 153 -10.32 8.78 30.58
N PRO A 154 -9.64 9.07 31.71
CA PRO A 154 -9.78 10.37 32.36
C PRO A 154 -9.42 11.54 31.41
N PRO A 155 -10.04 12.72 31.57
CA PRO A 155 -9.63 13.91 30.84
C PRO A 155 -8.13 14.18 30.96
N ASN A 156 -7.53 14.64 29.86
CA ASN A 156 -6.09 14.87 29.69
C ASN A 156 -5.21 13.60 29.65
N SER A 157 -5.80 12.39 29.59
CA SER A 157 -5.03 11.17 29.34
C SER A 157 -4.25 11.27 28.02
N VAL A 158 -2.98 10.88 28.06
CA VAL A 158 -2.06 11.05 26.92
C VAL A 158 -2.03 9.80 26.05
N ILE A 159 -2.35 9.94 24.78
CA ILE A 159 -2.34 8.88 23.76
C ILE A 159 -1.10 9.01 22.89
N GLY A 160 -0.33 7.92 22.78
CA GLY A 160 0.91 7.87 22.02
C GLY A 160 0.68 7.56 20.54
N THR A 161 0.93 8.53 19.67
CA THR A 161 0.96 8.35 18.21
C THR A 161 1.81 9.45 17.57
N SER A 162 2.51 9.12 16.48
CA SER A 162 3.21 10.12 15.65
C SER A 162 2.53 10.33 14.28
N SER A 163 1.33 9.79 14.10
CA SER A 163 0.56 9.92 12.86
C SER A 163 -0.44 11.06 13.00
N LEU A 164 -0.28 12.11 12.17
CA LEU A 164 -1.20 13.25 12.13
C LEU A 164 -2.61 12.80 11.71
N ARG A 165 -2.73 11.84 10.78
CA ARG A 165 -3.99 11.18 10.41
C ARG A 165 -4.75 10.62 11.63
N ARG A 166 -4.06 9.88 12.49
CA ARG A 166 -4.68 9.29 13.69
C ARG A 166 -5.04 10.36 14.71
N MET A 167 -4.14 11.33 14.92
CA MET A 167 -4.37 12.42 15.87
C MET A 167 -5.60 13.24 15.49
N ALA A 168 -5.68 13.72 14.24
CA ALA A 168 -6.79 14.55 13.77
C ALA A 168 -8.15 13.84 13.94
N GLN A 169 -8.25 12.59 13.49
CA GLN A 169 -9.52 11.86 13.56
C GLN A 169 -9.95 11.54 15.00
N ILE A 170 -9.02 11.08 15.85
CA ILE A 170 -9.38 10.65 17.21
C ILE A 170 -9.57 11.86 18.12
N ALA A 171 -8.83 12.96 17.94
CA ALA A 171 -9.02 14.19 18.71
C ALA A 171 -10.40 14.82 18.48
N ARG A 172 -10.96 14.68 17.26
CA ARG A 172 -12.31 15.11 16.93
C ARG A 172 -13.37 14.35 17.73
N THR A 173 -13.23 13.03 17.84
CA THR A 173 -14.20 12.17 18.55
C THR A 173 -14.00 12.23 20.07
N TYR A 174 -12.76 12.36 20.53
CA TYR A 174 -12.38 12.35 21.94
C TYR A 174 -11.59 13.62 22.32
N PRO A 175 -12.24 14.80 22.33
CA PRO A 175 -11.56 16.08 22.56
C PRO A 175 -11.01 16.27 23.99
N HIS A 176 -11.39 15.38 24.91
CA HIS A 176 -10.88 15.37 26.28
C HIS A 176 -9.51 14.70 26.40
N LEU A 177 -9.01 14.02 25.36
CA LEU A 177 -7.72 13.33 25.36
C LEU A 177 -6.59 14.23 24.84
N LYS A 178 -5.35 13.91 25.24
CA LYS A 178 -4.13 14.55 24.73
C LYS A 178 -3.37 13.60 23.83
N PHE A 179 -2.66 14.13 22.84
CA PHE A 179 -1.88 13.32 21.91
C PHE A 179 -0.42 13.75 21.95
N GLU A 180 0.47 12.77 22.07
CA GLU A 180 1.91 13.02 22.07
C GLU A 180 2.66 12.05 21.16
N ASN A 181 3.71 12.58 20.52
CA ASN A 181 4.55 11.83 19.61
C ASN A 181 5.28 10.68 20.32
N ILE A 182 5.10 9.46 19.82
CA ILE A 182 5.87 8.29 20.22
C ILE A 182 6.70 7.75 19.06
N ARG A 183 7.99 7.54 19.30
CA ARG A 183 8.97 7.00 18.34
C ARG A 183 9.48 5.63 18.73
N GLY A 184 10.00 4.91 17.73
CA GLY A 184 10.51 3.55 17.84
C GLY A 184 9.66 2.57 17.04
N ASN A 185 10.19 1.36 16.85
CA ASN A 185 9.44 0.23 16.31
C ASN A 185 8.38 -0.26 17.33
N LEU A 186 7.59 -1.27 16.98
CA LEU A 186 6.53 -1.78 17.85
C LEU A 186 7.06 -2.19 19.24
N ASN A 187 8.18 -2.93 19.34
CA ASN A 187 8.80 -3.31 20.61
C ASN A 187 9.09 -2.10 21.51
N THR A 188 9.81 -1.10 20.98
CA THR A 188 10.17 0.10 21.75
C THR A 188 8.94 0.92 22.17
N ARG A 189 7.88 0.93 21.35
CA ARG A 189 6.64 1.62 21.70
C ARG A 189 5.91 0.93 22.84
N PHE A 190 5.79 -0.39 22.81
CA PHE A 190 5.19 -1.15 23.91
C PHE A 190 6.02 -1.04 25.19
N GLN A 191 7.35 -1.08 25.09
CA GLN A 191 8.21 -0.81 26.24
C GLN A 191 7.90 0.55 26.89
N LYS A 192 7.77 1.62 26.08
CA LYS A 192 7.40 2.96 26.58
C LYS A 192 5.98 3.05 27.16
N LEU A 193 5.07 2.18 26.71
CA LEU A 193 3.72 2.09 27.24
C LEU A 193 3.72 1.32 28.58
N ASP A 194 4.50 0.26 28.67
CA ASP A 194 4.46 -0.69 29.78
C ASP A 194 5.33 -0.25 30.96
N GLU A 195 6.50 0.35 30.68
CA GLU A 195 7.47 0.79 31.69
C GLU A 195 7.32 2.27 32.07
N GLY A 196 6.58 3.05 31.28
CA GLY A 196 6.47 4.49 31.45
C GLY A 196 5.08 4.97 31.83
N ASP A 197 4.98 5.93 32.75
CA ASP A 197 3.68 6.51 33.15
C ASP A 197 3.10 7.51 32.16
N LYS A 198 3.87 7.85 31.12
CA LYS A 198 3.56 8.92 30.18
C LYS A 198 2.33 8.62 29.33
N TYR A 199 2.22 7.42 28.77
CA TYR A 199 1.16 7.08 27.82
C TYR A 199 0.08 6.27 28.51
N SER A 200 -1.17 6.68 28.33
CA SER A 200 -2.36 5.94 28.76
C SER A 200 -2.74 4.86 27.76
N ALA A 201 -2.50 5.11 26.47
CA ALA A 201 -2.69 4.15 25.40
C ALA A 201 -1.80 4.49 24.19
N LEU A 202 -1.69 3.55 23.25
CA LEU A 202 -1.10 3.75 21.93
C LEU A 202 -2.14 3.51 20.83
N ILE A 203 -1.98 4.20 19.71
CA ILE A 203 -2.73 3.89 18.47
C ILE A 203 -1.79 3.24 17.47
N LEU A 204 -2.11 2.01 17.05
CA LEU A 204 -1.28 1.16 16.20
C LEU A 204 -2.12 0.57 15.05
N ALA A 205 -1.47 0.00 14.03
CA ALA A 205 -2.19 -0.70 12.97
C ALA A 205 -2.45 -2.13 13.42
N GLU A 206 -3.68 -2.63 13.26
CA GLU A 206 -4.07 -3.98 13.70
C GLU A 206 -3.20 -5.06 13.05
N ALA A 207 -3.01 -4.98 11.72
CA ALA A 207 -2.16 -5.90 10.97
C ALA A 207 -0.73 -6.02 11.55
N GLY A 208 -0.18 -4.93 12.08
CA GLY A 208 1.16 -4.95 12.70
C GLY A 208 1.20 -5.78 13.98
N LEU A 209 0.14 -5.76 14.79
CA LEU A 209 0.06 -6.54 16.04
C LEU A 209 -0.24 -8.01 15.74
N VAL A 210 -1.17 -8.28 14.82
CA VAL A 210 -1.53 -9.64 14.38
C VAL A 210 -0.31 -10.37 13.81
N ARG A 211 0.44 -9.73 12.91
CA ARG A 211 1.67 -10.32 12.35
C ARG A 211 2.70 -10.67 13.43
N MET A 212 2.73 -9.90 14.52
CA MET A 212 3.66 -10.12 15.63
C MET A 212 3.15 -11.14 16.66
N GLY A 213 1.92 -11.65 16.49
CA GLY A 213 1.27 -12.54 17.46
C GLY A 213 0.85 -11.82 18.76
N TRP A 214 0.52 -10.52 18.67
CA TRP A 214 0.20 -9.66 19.81
C TRP A 214 -1.25 -9.18 19.82
N GLU A 215 -2.17 -9.99 19.31
CA GLU A 215 -3.60 -9.72 19.28
C GLU A 215 -4.16 -9.50 20.69
N ASN A 216 -3.59 -10.18 21.69
CA ASN A 216 -3.93 -10.00 23.10
C ASN A 216 -3.62 -8.60 23.66
N ARG A 217 -2.82 -7.79 22.95
CA ARG A 217 -2.55 -6.39 23.30
C ARG A 217 -3.61 -5.42 22.79
N ILE A 218 -4.51 -5.87 21.91
CA ILE A 218 -5.59 -5.05 21.34
C ILE A 218 -6.68 -4.89 22.39
N SER A 219 -6.92 -3.65 22.82
CA SER A 219 -7.97 -3.30 23.77
C SER A 219 -9.26 -2.86 23.07
N GLU A 220 -9.12 -2.16 21.94
CA GLU A 220 -10.24 -1.62 21.18
C GLU A 220 -9.84 -1.53 19.69
N LYS A 221 -10.78 -1.84 18.80
CA LYS A 221 -10.63 -1.67 17.36
C LYS A 221 -11.38 -0.40 16.93
N LEU A 222 -10.70 0.45 16.17
CA LEU A 222 -11.27 1.70 15.68
C LEU A 222 -11.91 1.45 14.30
N HIS A 223 -13.22 1.56 14.24
CA HIS A 223 -13.98 1.46 13.00
C HIS A 223 -13.90 2.76 12.19
N SER A 224 -14.32 2.72 10.92
CA SER A 224 -14.14 3.82 9.95
C SER A 224 -14.92 5.09 10.28
N ASP A 225 -15.95 5.00 11.11
CA ASP A 225 -16.67 6.14 11.69
C ASP A 225 -15.83 6.92 12.71
N VAL A 226 -14.87 6.26 13.37
CA VAL A 226 -13.95 6.87 14.34
C VAL A 226 -12.58 7.18 13.72
N CYS A 227 -12.03 6.26 12.95
CA CYS A 227 -10.70 6.40 12.35
C CYS A 227 -10.58 5.62 11.04
N MET A 228 -10.76 6.31 9.92
CA MET A 228 -10.39 5.81 8.59
C MET A 228 -8.88 5.59 8.51
N TYR A 229 -8.48 4.55 7.79
CA TYR A 229 -7.10 4.06 7.78
C TYR A 229 -6.20 4.79 6.77
N ALA A 230 -4.90 4.53 6.86
CA ALA A 230 -3.94 5.05 5.87
C ALA A 230 -4.06 4.26 4.56
N VAL A 231 -3.76 4.93 3.45
CA VAL A 231 -3.64 4.31 2.11
C VAL A 231 -2.76 3.06 2.18
N CYS A 232 -3.28 1.95 1.65
CA CYS A 232 -2.68 0.62 1.62
C CYS A 232 -2.35 0.03 3.00
N GLN A 233 -2.91 0.55 4.10
CA GLN A 233 -2.68 -0.04 5.42
C GLN A 233 -3.21 -1.48 5.46
N GLY A 234 -2.43 -2.38 6.05
CA GLY A 234 -2.75 -3.81 6.12
C GLY A 234 -2.28 -4.62 4.90
N ALA A 235 -1.98 -4.00 3.77
CA ALA A 235 -1.45 -4.71 2.61
C ALA A 235 0.08 -4.94 2.73
N ILE A 236 0.56 -6.03 2.11
CA ILE A 236 1.98 -6.27 1.83
C ILE A 236 2.16 -6.11 0.33
N GLY A 237 3.07 -5.22 -0.06
CA GLY A 237 3.48 -5.04 -1.45
C GLY A 237 4.84 -5.69 -1.67
N VAL A 238 4.98 -6.42 -2.77
CA VAL A 238 6.26 -7.00 -3.20
C VAL A 238 6.75 -6.25 -4.43
N GLU A 239 7.84 -5.51 -4.27
CA GLU A 239 8.50 -4.74 -5.32
C GLU A 239 9.52 -5.61 -6.06
N CYS A 240 9.59 -5.49 -7.38
CA CYS A 240 10.56 -6.17 -8.22
C CYS A 240 10.92 -5.31 -9.45
N LEU A 241 11.83 -5.80 -10.28
CA LEU A 241 12.14 -5.17 -11.56
C LEU A 241 10.96 -5.24 -12.53
N GLU A 242 10.68 -4.12 -13.18
CA GLU A 242 9.77 -4.06 -14.31
C GLU A 242 10.29 -4.97 -15.44
N GLY A 243 9.41 -5.78 -16.02
CA GLY A 243 9.76 -6.70 -17.10
C GLY A 243 10.50 -7.98 -16.68
N ASP A 244 10.79 -8.21 -15.39
CA ASP A 244 11.28 -9.50 -14.91
C ASP A 244 10.14 -10.54 -14.92
N ALA A 245 9.94 -11.17 -16.07
CA ALA A 245 8.88 -12.14 -16.30
C ALA A 245 8.95 -13.35 -15.35
N ASN A 246 10.13 -13.74 -14.89
CA ASN A 246 10.32 -14.87 -13.99
C ASN A 246 9.82 -14.52 -12.59
N THR A 247 10.25 -13.38 -12.05
CA THR A 247 9.80 -12.89 -10.75
C THR A 247 8.31 -12.58 -10.76
N LEU A 248 7.81 -11.89 -11.79
CA LEU A 248 6.38 -11.59 -11.93
C LEU A 248 5.52 -12.87 -12.01
N ARG A 249 6.02 -13.91 -12.69
CA ARG A 249 5.33 -15.21 -12.74
C ARG A 249 5.32 -15.91 -11.38
N LEU A 250 6.42 -15.83 -10.62
CA LEU A 250 6.47 -16.38 -9.26
C LEU A 250 5.49 -15.64 -8.32
N LEU A 251 5.38 -14.33 -8.48
CA LEU A 251 4.52 -13.47 -7.65
C LEU A 251 3.03 -13.59 -8.01
N SER A 252 2.69 -13.94 -9.25
CA SER A 252 1.29 -13.99 -9.70
C SER A 252 0.44 -14.99 -8.91
N CYS A 253 1.02 -16.10 -8.43
CA CYS A 253 0.30 -17.13 -7.68
C CYS A 253 -0.24 -16.64 -6.32
N ILE A 254 0.34 -15.57 -5.76
CA ILE A 254 -0.04 -14.98 -4.47
C ILE A 254 -0.60 -13.56 -4.60
N HIS A 255 -0.78 -13.08 -5.83
CA HIS A 255 -1.26 -11.72 -6.07
C HIS A 255 -2.78 -11.68 -5.94
N ASP A 256 -3.27 -11.04 -4.87
CA ASP A 256 -4.69 -10.98 -4.52
C ASP A 256 -5.45 -9.91 -5.33
N PRO A 257 -6.40 -10.30 -6.20
CA PRO A 257 -7.17 -9.38 -7.04
C PRO A 257 -7.89 -8.27 -6.27
N LYS A 258 -8.55 -8.65 -5.16
CA LYS A 258 -9.35 -7.73 -4.35
C LYS A 258 -8.46 -6.65 -3.71
N SER A 259 -7.39 -7.09 -3.05
CA SER A 259 -6.42 -6.20 -2.40
C SER A 259 -5.73 -5.28 -3.40
N ALA A 260 -5.45 -5.77 -4.61
CA ALA A 260 -4.90 -4.97 -5.70
C ALA A 260 -5.85 -3.84 -6.11
N LEU A 261 -7.13 -4.15 -6.37
CA LEU A 261 -8.15 -3.15 -6.73
C LEU A 261 -8.32 -2.09 -5.64
N GLU A 262 -8.38 -2.52 -4.37
CA GLU A 262 -8.44 -1.60 -3.24
C GLU A 262 -7.22 -0.67 -3.21
N CYS A 263 -6.02 -1.22 -3.32
CA CYS A 263 -4.78 -0.44 -3.26
C CYS A 263 -4.61 0.49 -4.46
N ILE A 264 -5.03 0.09 -5.67
CA ILE A 264 -5.02 0.94 -6.87
C ILE A 264 -5.91 2.17 -6.64
N ALA A 265 -7.14 1.97 -6.17
CA ALA A 265 -8.08 3.07 -5.91
C ALA A 265 -7.55 4.02 -4.83
N GLU A 266 -7.03 3.49 -3.72
CA GLU A 266 -6.48 4.29 -2.63
C GLU A 266 -5.23 5.08 -3.05
N ARG A 267 -4.31 4.46 -3.79
CA ARG A 267 -3.09 5.12 -4.29
C ARG A 267 -3.40 6.15 -5.35
N SER A 268 -4.35 5.87 -6.23
CA SER A 268 -4.84 6.82 -7.22
C SER A 268 -5.39 8.08 -6.55
N PHE A 269 -6.29 7.91 -5.58
CA PHE A 269 -6.80 9.01 -4.76
C PHE A 269 -5.67 9.83 -4.13
N PHE A 270 -4.75 9.16 -3.42
CA PHE A 270 -3.66 9.83 -2.72
C PHE A 270 -2.72 10.60 -3.65
N LYS A 271 -2.39 10.02 -4.82
CA LYS A 271 -1.53 10.67 -5.83
C LYS A 271 -2.13 11.98 -6.32
N GLN A 272 -3.45 12.01 -6.56
CA GLN A 272 -4.11 13.18 -7.13
C GLN A 272 -4.28 14.35 -6.15
N LEU A 273 -4.27 14.08 -4.84
CA LEU A 273 -4.25 15.15 -3.85
C LEU A 273 -2.92 15.94 -3.86
N ASP A 274 -1.85 15.36 -4.43
CA ASP A 274 -0.52 15.96 -4.51
C ASP A 274 -0.03 16.47 -3.14
N VAL A 275 -0.29 15.67 -2.11
CA VAL A 275 0.10 15.97 -0.73
C VAL A 275 1.16 14.99 -0.25
N GLY A 276 2.14 15.50 0.49
CA GLY A 276 3.10 14.63 1.17
C GLY A 276 2.45 13.80 2.29
N TYR A 277 3.16 12.78 2.76
CA TYR A 277 2.74 11.86 3.84
C TYR A 277 2.52 12.51 5.22
N LYS A 278 2.76 13.82 5.34
CA LYS A 278 2.55 14.61 6.55
C LYS A 278 1.20 15.33 6.56
N VAL A 279 0.28 14.93 5.69
CA VAL A 279 -1.10 15.44 5.67
C VAL A 279 -2.05 14.39 6.30
N PRO A 280 -3.02 14.81 7.12
CA PRO A 280 -4.09 13.93 7.63
C PRO A 280 -5.03 13.47 6.51
N VAL A 281 -4.57 12.58 5.64
CA VAL A 281 -5.39 11.90 4.62
C VAL A 281 -5.73 10.50 5.09
N SER A 282 -6.96 10.07 4.86
CA SER A 282 -7.41 8.71 5.17
C SER A 282 -8.34 8.16 4.11
N VAL A 283 -8.45 6.84 4.07
CA VAL A 283 -9.30 6.10 3.14
C VAL A 283 -10.06 4.99 3.85
N HIS A 284 -11.15 4.56 3.24
CA HIS A 284 -11.84 3.33 3.52
C HIS A 284 -12.38 2.76 2.21
N THR A 285 -11.98 1.54 1.88
CA THR A 285 -12.31 0.90 0.60
C THR A 285 -13.00 -0.42 0.86
N GLU A 286 -14.05 -0.68 0.10
CA GLU A 286 -14.72 -1.96 0.05
C GLU A 286 -14.84 -2.40 -1.40
N VAL A 287 -14.23 -3.53 -1.72
CA VAL A 287 -14.41 -4.22 -3.00
C VAL A 287 -15.26 -5.45 -2.78
N THR A 288 -16.35 -5.51 -3.55
CA THR A 288 -17.17 -6.72 -3.71
C THR A 288 -17.04 -7.22 -5.15
N LYS A 289 -17.81 -8.25 -5.50
CA LYS A 289 -17.81 -8.81 -6.85
C LYS A 289 -18.24 -7.82 -7.94
N ASP A 290 -19.22 -6.96 -7.65
CA ASP A 290 -19.79 -6.13 -8.73
C ASP A 290 -19.41 -4.66 -8.59
N LYS A 291 -18.90 -4.24 -7.43
CA LYS A 291 -18.66 -2.83 -7.12
C LYS A 291 -17.41 -2.62 -6.29
N ILE A 292 -16.83 -1.44 -6.50
CA ILE A 292 -15.83 -0.83 -5.62
C ILE A 292 -16.42 0.44 -5.02
N GLN A 293 -16.28 0.57 -3.70
CA GLN A 293 -16.59 1.79 -2.97
C GLN A 293 -15.31 2.33 -2.33
N LEU A 294 -15.04 3.61 -2.52
CA LEU A 294 -13.94 4.31 -1.90
C LEU A 294 -14.48 5.54 -1.17
N SER A 295 -14.23 5.60 0.12
CA SER A 295 -14.36 6.79 0.95
C SER A 295 -12.98 7.40 1.18
N GLY A 296 -12.88 8.72 1.08
CA GLY A 296 -11.63 9.47 1.23
C GLY A 296 -11.87 10.69 2.08
N GLY A 297 -10.93 11.00 2.97
CA GLY A 297 -11.05 12.09 3.92
C GLY A 297 -9.77 12.90 4.03
N VAL A 298 -9.93 14.22 4.12
CA VAL A 298 -8.88 15.19 4.47
C VAL A 298 -9.30 15.93 5.74
N PHE A 299 -8.36 16.15 6.65
CA PHE A 299 -8.63 16.75 7.96
C PHE A 299 -7.62 17.86 8.27
N SER A 300 -8.07 18.85 9.04
CA SER A 300 -7.14 19.79 9.69
C SER A 300 -6.24 19.04 10.66
N ILE A 301 -5.05 19.57 10.97
CA ILE A 301 -4.11 18.90 11.88
C ILE A 301 -4.70 18.66 13.27
N ASP A 302 -5.53 19.59 13.75
CA ASP A 302 -6.22 19.48 15.04
C ASP A 302 -7.52 18.66 14.98
N GLY A 303 -7.96 18.25 13.78
CA GLY A 303 -9.16 17.43 13.57
C GLY A 303 -10.49 18.19 13.62
N THR A 304 -10.49 19.49 13.91
CA THR A 304 -11.71 20.31 14.04
C THR A 304 -12.49 20.40 12.74
N GLU A 305 -11.80 20.31 11.60
CA GLU A 305 -12.39 20.36 10.28
C GLU A 305 -12.05 19.11 9.46
N SER A 306 -13.00 18.72 8.61
CA SER A 306 -12.80 17.67 7.64
C SER A 306 -13.65 17.87 6.39
N LYS A 307 -13.24 17.19 5.33
CA LYS A 307 -14.02 16.90 4.13
C LYS A 307 -13.88 15.41 3.86
N ILE A 308 -15.01 14.69 3.87
CA ILE A 308 -15.06 13.24 3.65
C ILE A 308 -16.10 13.00 2.57
N GLU A 309 -15.72 12.27 1.53
CA GLU A 309 -16.58 11.96 0.40
C GLU A 309 -16.50 10.46 0.09
N THR A 310 -17.52 9.93 -0.59
CA THR A 310 -17.59 8.52 -0.97
C THR A 310 -18.09 8.36 -2.39
N ILE A 311 -17.38 7.55 -3.18
CA ILE A 311 -17.80 7.14 -4.52
C ILE A 311 -18.02 5.63 -4.54
N THR A 312 -18.99 5.17 -5.33
CA THR A 312 -19.20 3.76 -5.65
C THR A 312 -19.37 3.62 -7.17
N LYS A 313 -18.69 2.63 -7.76
CA LYS A 313 -18.80 2.29 -9.19
C LYS A 313 -18.98 0.78 -9.34
N ASN A 314 -19.66 0.34 -10.40
CA ASN A 314 -19.67 -1.07 -10.72
C ASN A 314 -18.38 -1.42 -11.48
N LEU A 315 -17.77 -2.56 -11.16
CA LEU A 315 -16.55 -3.05 -11.82
C LEU A 315 -16.83 -3.60 -13.23
N SER A 316 -18.10 -3.78 -13.59
CA SER A 316 -18.55 -4.18 -14.93
C SER A 316 -18.93 -3.01 -15.83
N ASP A 317 -18.93 -1.77 -15.34
CA ASP A 317 -19.32 -0.61 -16.15
C ASP A 317 -18.32 -0.44 -17.30
N THR A 318 -18.79 -0.38 -18.55
CA THR A 318 -17.91 -0.09 -19.70
C THR A 318 -17.59 1.40 -19.70
N ASN A 319 -16.31 1.78 -19.58
CA ASN A 319 -15.92 3.18 -19.72
C ASN A 319 -16.20 3.66 -21.16
N ASP A 320 -17.08 4.66 -21.33
CA ASP A 320 -17.33 5.32 -22.63
C ASP A 320 -16.08 6.08 -23.18
N ASN A 321 -15.02 6.21 -22.37
CA ASN A 321 -13.81 6.96 -22.71
C ASN A 321 -12.77 6.18 -23.54
N ASP A 322 -12.91 4.86 -23.71
CA ASP A 322 -11.97 4.06 -24.53
C ASP A 322 -12.24 4.15 -26.05
N LYS A 323 -13.28 4.88 -26.48
CA LYS A 323 -13.55 5.14 -27.90
C LYS A 323 -12.63 6.17 -28.56
N VAL A 324 -11.73 6.82 -27.82
CA VAL A 324 -10.90 7.91 -28.36
C VAL A 324 -9.51 7.45 -28.86
N MET A 325 -9.13 6.17 -28.68
CA MET A 325 -7.84 5.65 -29.17
C MET A 325 -7.92 4.71 -30.38
N SER A 326 -9.08 4.52 -31.01
CA SER A 326 -9.22 3.67 -32.22
C SER A 326 -9.29 4.43 -33.55
N ASP A 327 -9.23 5.76 -33.57
CA ASP A 327 -9.55 6.55 -34.78
C ASP A 327 -8.33 7.11 -35.55
N ASN A 328 -7.10 6.65 -35.27
CA ASN A 328 -5.92 7.07 -36.06
C ASN A 328 -5.37 6.05 -37.06
N ASP A 329 -5.96 4.85 -37.20
CA ASP A 329 -5.57 3.90 -38.24
C ASP A 329 -6.62 3.83 -39.35
N LYS A 330 -6.74 4.90 -40.14
CA LYS A 330 -7.47 4.84 -41.43
C LYS A 330 -7.14 5.98 -42.39
N VAL A 331 -5.89 6.09 -42.83
CA VAL A 331 -5.60 6.66 -44.16
C VAL A 331 -4.44 5.90 -44.80
N MET A 332 -4.77 4.88 -45.61
CA MET A 332 -4.25 4.66 -46.97
C MET A 332 -4.70 3.27 -47.45
N SER A 333 -5.76 3.23 -48.25
CA SER A 333 -5.94 2.20 -49.26
C SER A 333 -5.78 2.87 -50.63
N ASP A 334 -4.96 2.29 -51.50
CA ASP A 334 -5.36 1.89 -52.85
C ASP A 334 -4.14 1.35 -53.61
N ASN A 335 -4.09 0.03 -53.81
CA ASN A 335 -4.10 -0.63 -55.12
C ASN A 335 -3.49 -2.04 -55.11
N ASP A 336 -4.36 -3.02 -55.39
CA ASP A 336 -4.22 -4.04 -56.45
C ASP A 336 -2.97 -4.96 -56.52
N LYS A 337 -3.16 -6.26 -56.20
CA LYS A 337 -3.31 -7.41 -57.14
C LYS A 337 -2.75 -8.78 -56.67
N VAL A 338 -3.64 -9.78 -56.74
CA VAL A 338 -3.51 -11.15 -57.32
C VAL A 338 -2.76 -12.26 -56.54
N MET A 339 -3.60 -13.22 -56.10
CA MET A 339 -3.52 -14.71 -56.07
C MET A 339 -2.19 -15.44 -55.71
N SER A 340 -2.27 -16.36 -54.73
CA SER A 340 -2.46 -17.81 -55.00
C SER A 340 -2.56 -18.62 -53.69
N ASP A 341 -3.41 -19.65 -53.72
CA ASP A 341 -3.65 -20.62 -52.64
C ASP A 341 -2.48 -21.60 -52.43
N ASN A 342 -2.22 -21.98 -51.17
CA ASN A 342 -2.15 -23.39 -50.72
C ASN A 342 -1.76 -23.53 -49.24
N ASP A 343 -2.70 -24.08 -48.47
CA ASP A 343 -2.58 -25.04 -47.37
C ASP A 343 -1.34 -25.05 -46.45
N LYS A 344 -1.56 -24.64 -45.19
CA LYS A 344 -1.46 -25.55 -44.04
C LYS A 344 -2.10 -24.95 -42.79
N VAL A 345 -3.20 -25.55 -42.38
CA VAL A 345 -3.84 -25.38 -41.07
C VAL A 345 -2.86 -25.86 -39.99
N MET A 346 -2.36 -24.94 -39.17
CA MET A 346 -1.84 -25.23 -37.83
C MET A 346 -2.51 -24.26 -36.86
N SER A 347 -2.98 -24.83 -35.76
CA SER A 347 -3.86 -24.27 -34.75
C SER A 347 -3.34 -22.99 -34.09
N ASP A 348 -4.16 -21.94 -34.11
CA ASP A 348 -3.99 -20.65 -33.43
C ASP A 348 -4.29 -20.74 -31.91
N ASN A 349 -3.57 -21.58 -31.17
CA ASN A 349 -3.60 -21.55 -29.69
C ASN A 349 -2.20 -21.86 -29.19
N ASP A 350 -1.39 -20.80 -28.98
CA ASP A 350 -0.24 -20.73 -28.06
C ASP A 350 0.72 -19.59 -28.47
N LYS A 351 0.20 -18.37 -28.52
CA LYS A 351 1.04 -17.17 -28.44
C LYS A 351 0.65 -16.42 -27.18
N PHE A 352 1.50 -16.57 -26.16
CA PHE A 352 1.58 -15.59 -25.09
C PHE A 352 1.82 -14.24 -25.77
N ASP A 353 0.83 -13.35 -25.69
CA ASP A 353 0.91 -12.04 -26.36
C ASP A 353 1.93 -11.16 -25.61
N GLU A 354 3.18 -11.27 -26.03
CA GLU A 354 4.31 -10.43 -25.61
C GLU A 354 4.14 -8.96 -26.02
N SER A 355 3.07 -8.57 -26.72
CA SER A 355 2.89 -7.23 -27.28
C SER A 355 1.83 -6.35 -26.60
N LEU A 356 1.13 -6.86 -25.58
CA LEU A 356 0.39 -6.01 -24.65
C LEU A 356 1.38 -5.36 -23.67
N THR A 357 1.82 -4.14 -24.00
CA THR A 357 2.40 -3.19 -23.04
C THR A 357 1.46 -3.09 -21.85
N ARG A 358 1.66 -3.91 -20.82
CA ARG A 358 0.80 -3.96 -19.64
C ARG A 358 0.89 -2.61 -18.95
N ARG A 359 -0.14 -1.78 -19.13
CA ARG A 359 -0.31 -0.54 -18.38
C ARG A 359 -0.20 -0.88 -16.89
N GLU A 360 0.80 -0.31 -16.23
CA GLU A 360 0.89 -0.34 -14.78
C GLU A 360 -0.14 0.62 -14.18
N TYR A 361 -0.77 0.21 -13.08
CA TYR A 361 -1.77 1.02 -12.39
C TYR A 361 -1.15 1.54 -11.09
N LEU A 362 -0.60 2.75 -11.13
CA LEU A 362 0.05 3.40 -9.98
C LEU A 362 1.24 2.57 -9.43
N GLY A 363 2.02 1.99 -10.34
CA GLY A 363 3.16 1.12 -10.04
C GLY A 363 2.76 -0.27 -9.55
N ILE A 364 1.52 -0.72 -9.77
CA ILE A 364 1.07 -2.09 -9.50
C ILE A 364 0.91 -2.85 -10.81
N SER A 365 1.54 -4.01 -10.90
CA SER A 365 1.34 -4.96 -12.00
C SER A 365 -0.09 -5.53 -11.97
N PRO A 366 -0.73 -5.78 -13.12
CA PRO A 366 -2.07 -6.38 -13.14
C PRO A 366 -2.11 -7.76 -12.45
N PRO A 367 -3.00 -7.99 -11.46
CA PRO A 367 -3.21 -9.31 -10.87
C PRO A 367 -3.86 -10.28 -11.89
N PRO A 368 -3.61 -11.59 -11.75
CA PRO A 368 -4.26 -12.58 -12.60
C PRO A 368 -5.78 -12.56 -12.44
N GLY A 369 -6.52 -12.78 -13.53
CA GLY A 369 -7.98 -12.89 -13.52
C GLY A 369 -8.74 -11.57 -13.36
N VAL A 370 -8.07 -10.41 -13.38
CA VAL A 370 -8.72 -9.09 -13.36
C VAL A 370 -8.63 -8.42 -14.72
N THR A 371 -9.75 -7.95 -15.23
CA THR A 371 -9.81 -7.24 -16.52
C THR A 371 -9.15 -5.86 -16.43
N GLN A 372 -8.59 -5.38 -17.55
CA GLN A 372 -8.08 -4.00 -17.63
C GLN A 372 -9.17 -2.96 -17.31
N ASN A 373 -10.42 -3.24 -17.67
CA ASN A 373 -11.54 -2.36 -17.36
C ASN A 373 -11.75 -2.22 -15.84
N ALA A 374 -11.75 -3.32 -15.09
CA ALA A 374 -11.87 -3.29 -13.62
C ALA A 374 -10.71 -2.52 -12.96
N LEU A 375 -9.47 -2.69 -13.46
CA LEU A 375 -8.30 -1.93 -12.99
C LEU A 375 -8.43 -0.43 -13.29
N SER A 376 -8.88 -0.09 -14.49
CA SER A 376 -9.16 1.31 -14.89
C SER A 376 -10.28 1.93 -14.06
N ILE A 377 -11.33 1.18 -13.73
CA ILE A 377 -12.41 1.64 -12.84
C ILE A 377 -11.86 1.90 -11.44
N ALA A 378 -11.05 1.01 -10.88
CA ALA A 378 -10.43 1.22 -9.59
C ALA A 378 -9.55 2.47 -9.58
N GLU A 379 -8.72 2.68 -10.61
CA GLU A 379 -7.93 3.90 -10.77
C GLU A 379 -8.82 5.15 -10.86
N ASN A 380 -9.84 5.12 -11.72
CA ASN A 380 -10.76 6.25 -11.95
C ASN A 380 -11.55 6.63 -10.71
N VAL A 381 -11.98 5.67 -9.88
CA VAL A 381 -12.65 5.95 -8.60
C VAL A 381 -11.77 6.82 -7.70
N GLY A 382 -10.46 6.54 -7.65
CA GLY A 382 -9.53 7.37 -6.91
C GLY A 382 -9.39 8.79 -7.50
N ILE A 383 -9.32 8.90 -8.83
CA ILE A 383 -9.23 10.19 -9.54
C ILE A 383 -10.48 11.04 -9.30
N GLU A 384 -11.66 10.46 -9.50
CA GLU A 384 -12.94 11.15 -9.33
C GLU A 384 -13.11 11.62 -7.89
N LEU A 385 -12.80 10.78 -6.90
CA LEU A 385 -12.93 11.14 -5.50
C LEU A 385 -11.99 12.28 -5.10
N ALA A 386 -10.74 12.23 -5.58
CA ALA A 386 -9.80 13.33 -5.36
C ALA A 386 -10.29 14.63 -5.98
N ALA A 387 -10.85 14.58 -7.20
CA ALA A 387 -11.42 15.74 -7.86
C ALA A 387 -12.59 16.35 -7.08
N ILE A 388 -13.47 15.53 -6.49
CA ILE A 388 -14.57 16.04 -5.63
C ILE A 388 -14.00 16.80 -4.43
N ILE A 389 -12.96 16.28 -3.77
CA ILE A 389 -12.36 16.94 -2.61
C ILE A 389 -11.60 18.21 -3.02
N VAL A 390 -10.82 18.16 -4.10
CA VAL A 390 -9.99 19.30 -4.55
C VAL A 390 -10.83 20.44 -5.10
N ASN A 391 -11.95 20.16 -5.77
CA ASN A 391 -12.83 21.20 -6.32
C ASN A 391 -13.82 21.78 -5.29
N ASP A 392 -13.81 21.26 -4.06
CA ASP A 392 -14.59 21.80 -2.94
C ASP A 392 -13.74 22.82 -2.18
N GLU A 393 -14.28 24.01 -1.94
CA GLU A 393 -13.57 25.13 -1.30
C GLU A 393 -12.92 24.72 0.03
N LYS A 394 -13.64 23.93 0.85
CA LYS A 394 -13.13 23.44 2.13
C LYS A 394 -12.07 22.37 1.95
N GLY A 395 -12.26 21.45 1.01
CA GLY A 395 -11.25 20.43 0.70
C GLY A 395 -9.94 21.04 0.20
N GLU A 396 -10.01 22.03 -0.69
CA GLU A 396 -8.85 22.79 -1.18
C GLU A 396 -8.13 23.52 -0.04
N GLU A 397 -8.88 24.22 0.82
CA GLU A 397 -8.32 24.93 1.98
C GLU A 397 -7.56 23.99 2.92
N LEU A 398 -8.16 22.86 3.29
CA LEU A 398 -7.54 21.86 4.17
C LEU A 398 -6.24 21.30 3.58
N LEU A 399 -6.24 21.02 2.27
CA LEU A 399 -5.06 20.54 1.55
C LEU A 399 -3.96 21.61 1.50
N SER A 400 -4.32 22.87 1.22
CA SER A 400 -3.39 24.00 1.15
C SER A 400 -2.71 24.28 2.50
N ILE A 401 -3.49 24.30 3.58
CA ILE A 401 -2.97 24.44 4.96
C ILE A 401 -2.00 23.31 5.26
N ALA A 402 -2.34 22.07 4.90
CA ALA A 402 -1.51 20.92 5.17
C ALA A 402 -0.20 20.92 4.34
N LYS A 403 -0.23 21.39 3.08
CA LYS A 403 0.96 21.59 2.24
C LYS A 403 1.90 22.64 2.86
N SER A 404 1.37 23.82 3.21
CA SER A 404 2.19 24.91 3.78
C SER A 404 2.86 24.54 5.11
N GLN A 405 2.17 23.80 5.98
CA GLN A 405 2.74 23.36 7.26
C GLN A 405 3.81 22.28 7.07
N THR A 406 3.66 21.42 6.06
CA THR A 406 4.69 20.44 5.67
C THR A 406 5.97 21.14 5.19
N GLU A 407 5.83 22.20 4.40
CA GLU A 407 6.94 23.03 3.91
C GLU A 407 7.62 23.82 5.02
N ALA A 408 6.84 24.45 5.92
CA ALA A 408 7.37 25.19 7.06
C ALA A 408 8.20 24.30 8.00
N VAL A 409 7.74 23.07 8.27
CA VAL A 409 8.51 22.08 9.04
C VAL A 409 9.82 21.71 8.33
N SER A 410 9.80 21.57 7.01
CA SER A 410 10.98 21.27 6.18
C SER A 410 11.99 22.43 6.15
N GLN A 411 11.52 23.68 6.03
CA GLN A 411 12.37 24.87 6.05
C GLN A 411 12.98 25.13 7.44
N ALA A 412 12.20 25.01 8.51
CA ALA A 412 12.70 25.12 9.89
C ALA A 412 13.75 24.04 10.19
N ALA A 413 13.57 22.84 9.63
CA ALA A 413 14.56 21.77 9.69
C ALA A 413 15.89 22.12 8.98
N LYS A 414 15.82 22.72 7.79
CA LYS A 414 16.98 23.18 7.01
C LYS A 414 17.73 24.33 7.69
N GLN A 415 17.03 25.35 8.19
CA GLN A 415 17.65 26.47 8.93
C GLN A 415 18.37 26.00 10.20
N ARG A 416 17.76 25.09 10.99
CA ARG A 416 18.42 24.48 12.16
C ARG A 416 19.63 23.62 11.80
N LYS A 417 19.75 23.12 10.56
CA LYS A 417 20.93 22.39 10.06
C LYS A 417 22.06 23.36 9.70
N ALA A 418 21.75 24.48 9.06
CA ALA A 418 22.73 25.53 8.76
C ALA A 418 23.34 26.13 10.03
N ILE A 419 22.50 26.39 11.05
CA ILE A 419 22.98 26.91 12.34
C ILE A 419 23.89 25.90 13.06
N ARG A 420 23.57 24.60 13.05
CA ARG A 420 24.43 23.55 13.64
C ARG A 420 25.71 23.29 12.85
N GLY A 421 25.69 23.44 11.52
CA GLY A 421 26.88 23.31 10.68
C GLY A 421 27.92 24.39 10.98
N ASN A 422 27.46 25.62 11.25
CA ASN A 422 28.35 26.73 11.61
C ASN A 422 28.90 26.64 13.03
N ILE A 423 28.26 25.90 13.95
CA ILE A 423 28.75 25.72 15.33
C ILE A 423 29.83 24.62 15.43
N ILE A 424 29.96 23.75 14.42
CA ILE A 424 31.01 22.72 14.36
C ILE A 424 32.24 23.21 13.56
N ALA A 425 32.11 24.33 12.86
CA ALA A 425 33.16 24.94 12.03
C ALA A 425 33.88 26.14 12.70
N VAL A 426 33.58 26.43 13.98
CA VAL A 426 34.27 27.38 14.85
C VAL A 426 34.78 26.60 16.06
#